data_AF-A0A8J7ZUD9-F1
#
_entry.id   AF-A0A8J7ZUD9-F1
#
_cell.length_a   1.000
_cell.length_b   1.000
_cell.length_c   1.000
_cell.angle_alpha   90.00
_cell.angle_beta   90.00
_cell.angle_gamma   90.00
#
_symmetry.space_group_name_H-M   'P 1'
#
loop_
_entity.id
_entity.type
_entity.pdbx_description
1 polymer ?
#
loop_
_entity_poly.entity_id
_entity_poly.type
_entity_poly.pdbx_seq_one_letter_code
_entity_poly.pdbx_strand_id
1 'polypeptide(L)'
;MSSLPNVVWVTMESTRADHTSMGGHDRDTTPNLRRIANRSDGAAFDGCFSHGVWTLTSSASILTGTYPSHHGVGMGSEAVPDALPTVPELLRDAGYRTACLSPNSHLSSATALDRGFDRFAWVSKSTLPDLVDVRTALRYLRNLRSNGGGLTLDARKHNFGFMMNEVAKQWVDEFADEDDPFFLYLHHGGPHRPYSPPKQYREAFTEDLPMSADEAQAIAFDHHENLFEHVADGCEFDDAEWAAIKALYDAEIAHTDELVGDLFDFVRSHDVGDTVFVVTADHGELFGEQGMLAHQVVVDDAVTHVPLVVHGLDGVEDYDGEMVQHADVMRTVLESVGADADSLQGIDLREETRDRSIVQRGAERPANNLERIAGNNPAFDASAYRTGHVHALRSPEFKYVRGDDGSALYALPDEERDATDEHLDVAADMDAELSEWLETDGQPIESGRTEGEFTDEMKDQLSDLGYLVE
;
A
#
# COMPACT_ATOMS: atom_id res chain seq x y z
N MET A 1 -30.72 4.65 18.91
CA MET A 1 -29.83 4.61 17.74
C MET A 1 -28.45 4.50 18.32
N SER A 2 -27.72 3.42 18.05
CA SER A 2 -26.29 3.41 18.35
C SER A 2 -25.66 4.60 17.60
N SER A 3 -24.67 5.25 18.20
CA SER A 3 -23.84 6.22 17.50
C SER A 3 -23.19 5.53 16.30
N LEU A 4 -23.03 6.24 15.19
CA LEU A 4 -22.24 5.74 14.06
C LEU A 4 -20.81 5.48 14.52
N PRO A 5 -20.14 4.40 14.06
CA PRO A 5 -18.77 4.13 14.47
C PRO A 5 -17.80 5.11 13.79
N ASN A 6 -16.70 5.42 14.47
CA ASN A 6 -15.55 6.05 13.82
C ASN A 6 -14.89 5.06 12.87
N VAL A 7 -14.08 5.56 11.94
CA VAL A 7 -13.31 4.74 11.00
C VAL A 7 -11.85 5.15 11.06
N VAL A 8 -10.97 4.20 11.37
CA VAL A 8 -9.52 4.38 11.28
C VAL A 8 -8.98 3.42 10.24
N TRP A 9 -8.40 3.96 9.18
CA TRP A 9 -7.75 3.21 8.12
C TRP A 9 -6.24 3.41 8.18
N VAL A 10 -5.49 2.31 8.31
CA VAL A 10 -4.03 2.33 8.36
C VAL A 10 -3.47 1.55 7.17
N THR A 11 -2.64 2.22 6.36
CA THR A 11 -1.91 1.60 5.25
C THR A 11 -0.42 1.49 5.62
N MET A 12 0.15 0.29 5.49
CA MET A 12 1.57 0.00 5.66
C MET A 12 2.24 -0.07 4.27
N GLU A 13 2.85 1.02 3.81
CA GLU A 13 3.37 1.18 2.44
C GLU A 13 4.28 0.02 2.02
N SER A 14 4.01 -0.62 0.88
CA SER A 14 4.82 -1.72 0.33
C SER A 14 4.92 -3.00 1.18
N THR A 15 3.96 -3.30 2.08
CA THR A 15 3.98 -4.56 2.87
C THR A 15 3.40 -5.75 2.11
N ARG A 16 4.21 -6.80 1.90
CA ARG A 16 3.76 -8.07 1.32
C ARG A 16 3.01 -8.93 2.32
N ALA A 17 1.98 -9.64 1.87
CA ALA A 17 1.24 -10.59 2.70
C ALA A 17 2.15 -11.71 3.27
N ASP A 18 3.01 -12.30 2.44
CA ASP A 18 3.89 -13.43 2.78
C ASP A 18 5.08 -13.07 3.69
N HIS A 19 5.35 -11.79 3.90
CA HIS A 19 6.30 -11.29 4.90
C HIS A 19 5.64 -10.93 6.24
N THR A 20 4.34 -11.20 6.40
CA THR A 20 3.62 -10.99 7.66
C THR A 20 3.52 -12.29 8.47
N SER A 21 3.40 -12.13 9.80
CA SER A 21 3.16 -13.24 10.72
C SER A 21 1.81 -13.95 10.51
N MET A 22 0.86 -13.28 9.86
CA MET A 22 -0.42 -13.87 9.45
C MET A 22 -0.28 -14.66 8.15
N GLY A 23 0.54 -14.18 7.21
CA GLY A 23 0.85 -14.86 5.94
C GLY A 23 1.83 -16.05 6.05
N GLY A 24 2.14 -16.49 7.27
CA GLY A 24 2.99 -17.67 7.50
C GLY A 24 4.50 -17.42 7.41
N HIS A 25 4.95 -16.16 7.44
CA HIS A 25 6.37 -15.82 7.45
C HIS A 25 7.09 -16.44 8.66
N ASP A 26 8.34 -16.86 8.47
CA ASP A 26 9.13 -17.52 9.52
C ASP A 26 9.44 -16.59 10.70
N ARG A 27 9.51 -15.27 10.45
CA ARG A 27 9.74 -14.25 11.47
C ARG A 27 8.42 -13.67 11.99
N ASP A 28 8.39 -13.35 13.28
CA ASP A 28 7.23 -12.69 13.91
C ASP A 28 7.26 -11.16 13.62
N THR A 29 7.05 -10.80 12.35
CA THR A 29 7.04 -9.43 11.84
C THR A 29 5.76 -8.64 12.13
N THR A 30 4.61 -9.28 12.35
CA THR A 30 3.33 -8.57 12.58
C THR A 30 2.50 -9.12 13.75
N PRO A 31 3.07 -9.21 14.97
CA PRO A 31 2.35 -9.72 16.13
C PRO A 31 1.14 -8.88 16.53
N ASN A 32 1.12 -7.56 16.26
CA ASN A 32 -0.03 -6.71 16.57
C ASN A 32 -1.16 -6.89 15.56
N LEU A 33 -0.89 -7.01 14.26
CA LEU A 33 -1.93 -7.37 13.28
C LEU A 33 -2.57 -8.71 13.65
N ARG A 34 -1.76 -9.73 13.98
CA ARG A 34 -2.28 -11.01 14.49
C ARG A 34 -3.12 -10.83 15.75
N ARG A 35 -2.68 -9.98 16.69
CA ARG A 35 -3.42 -9.70 17.93
C ARG A 35 -4.76 -9.01 17.66
N ILE A 36 -4.82 -8.08 16.71
CA ILE A 36 -6.05 -7.37 16.31
C ILE A 36 -7.00 -8.33 15.61
N ALA A 37 -6.51 -9.13 14.67
CA ALA A 37 -7.30 -10.14 13.95
C ALA A 37 -7.93 -11.19 14.87
N ASN A 38 -7.21 -11.63 15.92
CA ASN A 38 -7.70 -12.65 16.85
C ASN A 38 -8.68 -12.13 17.92
N ARG A 39 -9.12 -10.87 17.82
CA ARG A 39 -10.18 -10.35 18.69
C ARG A 39 -11.53 -10.92 18.28
N SER A 40 -12.51 -10.87 19.18
CA SER A 40 -13.85 -11.44 18.93
C SER A 40 -14.60 -10.77 17.78
N ASP A 41 -14.26 -9.51 17.52
CA ASP A 41 -14.79 -8.60 16.51
C ASP A 41 -13.71 -8.29 15.44
N GLY A 42 -12.72 -9.17 15.30
CA GLY A 42 -11.62 -9.06 14.34
C GLY A 42 -11.72 -10.10 13.22
N ALA A 43 -11.33 -9.72 12.01
CA ALA A 43 -11.22 -10.56 10.83
C ALA A 43 -9.87 -10.31 10.14
N ALA A 44 -9.24 -11.37 9.64
CA ALA A 44 -8.10 -11.29 8.74
C ALA A 44 -8.45 -11.96 7.42
N PHE A 45 -7.98 -11.38 6.33
CA PHE A 45 -8.27 -11.86 4.98
C PHE A 45 -6.98 -12.34 4.34
N ASP A 46 -6.88 -13.66 4.16
CA ASP A 46 -5.71 -14.29 3.53
C ASP A 46 -5.61 -13.95 2.05
N GLY A 47 -6.70 -13.52 1.41
CA GLY A 47 -6.80 -13.25 -0.03
C GLY A 47 -6.99 -11.77 -0.40
N CYS A 48 -6.29 -10.82 0.24
CA CYS A 48 -6.42 -9.40 -0.13
C CYS A 48 -5.48 -8.98 -1.26
N PHE A 49 -6.03 -8.42 -2.35
CA PHE A 49 -5.26 -7.97 -3.52
C PHE A 49 -5.39 -6.48 -3.77
N SER A 50 -4.25 -5.81 -3.97
CA SER A 50 -4.20 -4.43 -4.39
C SER A 50 -4.80 -4.24 -5.78
N HIS A 51 -5.29 -3.03 -6.07
CA HIS A 51 -5.82 -2.71 -7.38
C HIS A 51 -4.72 -2.32 -8.38
N GLY A 52 -3.57 -1.88 -7.86
CA GLY A 52 -2.42 -1.48 -8.65
C GLY A 52 -1.12 -1.89 -7.98
N VAL A 53 -0.01 -1.57 -8.65
CA VAL A 53 1.33 -2.03 -8.26
C VAL A 53 2.16 -0.99 -7.54
N TRP A 54 1.61 0.20 -7.29
CA TRP A 54 2.36 1.32 -6.71
C TRP A 54 1.43 2.33 -6.02
N THR A 55 1.97 3.10 -5.08
CA THR A 55 1.19 3.90 -4.12
C THR A 55 0.17 4.84 -4.73
N LEU A 56 0.50 5.56 -5.80
CA LEU A 56 -0.43 6.53 -6.39
C LEU A 56 -1.71 5.84 -6.89
N THR A 57 -1.56 4.77 -7.68
CA THR A 57 -2.70 4.05 -8.24
C THR A 57 -3.47 3.31 -7.15
N SER A 58 -2.78 2.59 -6.25
CA SER A 58 -3.44 1.86 -5.17
C SER A 58 -4.18 2.78 -4.21
N SER A 59 -3.59 3.93 -3.84
CA SER A 59 -4.24 4.90 -2.96
C SER A 59 -5.44 5.57 -3.62
N ALA A 60 -5.40 5.81 -4.93
CA ALA A 60 -6.58 6.29 -5.67
C ALA A 60 -7.72 5.27 -5.63
N SER A 61 -7.42 3.98 -5.82
CA SER A 61 -8.44 2.94 -5.72
C SER A 61 -9.00 2.79 -4.30
N ILE A 62 -8.15 2.91 -3.27
CA ILE A 62 -8.59 2.92 -1.86
C ILE A 62 -9.50 4.14 -1.59
N LEU A 63 -9.08 5.35 -1.96
CA LEU A 63 -9.77 6.59 -1.61
C LEU A 63 -10.96 6.92 -2.51
N THR A 64 -11.17 6.19 -3.60
CA THR A 64 -12.37 6.30 -4.45
C THR A 64 -13.26 5.07 -4.39
N GLY A 65 -12.71 3.93 -3.92
CA GLY A 65 -13.34 2.61 -4.00
C GLY A 65 -13.63 2.16 -5.43
N THR A 66 -12.79 2.56 -6.40
CA THR A 66 -12.95 2.23 -7.83
C THR A 66 -11.66 1.67 -8.42
N TYR A 67 -11.76 1.01 -9.58
CA TYR A 67 -10.62 0.40 -10.25
C TYR A 67 -9.77 1.43 -11.03
N PRO A 68 -8.47 1.17 -11.24
CA PRO A 68 -7.58 2.07 -11.96
C PRO A 68 -8.03 2.53 -13.33
N SER A 69 -8.66 1.67 -14.12
CA SER A 69 -9.18 2.11 -15.43
C SER A 69 -10.41 3.00 -15.31
N HIS A 70 -11.15 2.95 -14.20
CA HIS A 70 -12.30 3.80 -13.95
C HIS A 70 -11.87 5.21 -13.52
N HIS A 71 -10.99 5.31 -12.51
CA HIS A 71 -10.49 6.60 -12.03
C HIS A 71 -9.33 7.18 -12.86
N GLY A 72 -8.69 6.40 -13.71
CA GLY A 72 -7.64 6.83 -14.65
C GLY A 72 -6.25 7.09 -14.03
N VAL A 73 -6.16 7.33 -12.72
CA VAL A 73 -4.90 7.60 -12.01
C VAL A 73 -3.88 6.45 -12.15
N GLY A 74 -2.73 6.76 -12.77
CA GLY A 74 -1.68 5.80 -13.14
C GLY A 74 -2.04 4.88 -14.32
N MET A 75 -3.19 5.10 -14.95
CA MET A 75 -3.61 4.54 -16.25
C MET A 75 -3.59 5.61 -17.36
N GLY A 76 -2.89 6.72 -17.14
CA GLY A 76 -2.76 7.83 -18.08
C GLY A 76 -3.08 9.19 -17.46
N SER A 77 -3.93 9.22 -16.43
CA SER A 77 -4.13 10.40 -15.59
C SER A 77 -3.19 10.38 -14.38
N GLU A 78 -2.91 11.56 -13.85
CA GLU A 78 -2.07 11.78 -12.67
C GLU A 78 -2.89 12.17 -11.44
N ALA A 79 -4.12 12.67 -11.63
CA ALA A 79 -5.02 13.09 -10.57
C ALA A 79 -6.42 12.49 -10.73
N VAL A 80 -7.13 12.34 -9.60
CA VAL A 80 -8.52 11.86 -9.58
C VAL A 80 -9.45 12.88 -10.27
N PRO A 81 -10.29 12.46 -11.23
CA PRO A 81 -11.27 13.32 -11.87
C PRO A 81 -12.23 14.03 -10.91
N ASP A 82 -12.58 15.28 -11.20
CA ASP A 82 -13.58 16.06 -10.43
C ASP A 82 -14.96 15.39 -10.43
N ALA A 83 -15.29 14.65 -11.49
CA ALA A 83 -16.56 13.95 -11.63
C ALA A 83 -16.69 12.72 -10.70
N LEU A 84 -15.57 12.19 -10.19
CA LEU A 84 -15.55 11.05 -9.28
C LEU A 84 -15.50 11.55 -7.83
N PRO A 85 -16.53 11.31 -6.99
CA PRO A 85 -16.44 11.60 -5.57
C PRO A 85 -15.42 10.68 -4.89
N THR A 86 -14.72 11.20 -3.87
CA THR A 86 -13.82 10.40 -3.03
C THR A 86 -14.56 9.86 -1.80
N VAL A 87 -14.12 8.75 -1.25
CA VAL A 87 -14.63 8.17 0.01
C VAL A 87 -14.61 9.20 1.16
N PRO A 88 -13.55 10.02 1.36
CA PRO A 88 -13.60 11.11 2.33
C PRO A 88 -14.73 12.12 2.05
N GLU A 89 -15.02 12.48 0.80
CA GLU A 89 -16.14 13.37 0.47
C GLU A 89 -17.48 12.74 0.85
N LEU A 90 -17.68 11.46 0.53
CA LEU A 90 -18.89 10.70 0.85
C LEU A 90 -19.11 10.57 2.35
N LEU A 91 -18.05 10.29 3.12
CA LEU A 91 -18.11 10.23 4.60
C LEU A 91 -18.39 11.61 5.20
N ARG A 92 -17.77 12.67 4.68
CA ARG A 92 -18.04 14.04 5.13
C ARG A 92 -19.49 14.44 4.90
N ASP A 93 -20.06 14.07 3.76
CA ASP A 93 -21.48 14.32 3.45
C ASP A 93 -22.42 13.50 4.36
N ALA A 94 -21.95 12.37 4.90
CA ALA A 94 -22.61 11.58 5.94
C ALA A 94 -22.39 12.11 7.38
N GLY A 95 -21.66 13.23 7.54
CA GLY A 95 -21.43 13.90 8.84
C GLY A 95 -20.15 13.48 9.56
N TYR A 96 -19.22 12.81 8.87
CA TYR A 96 -17.91 12.50 9.44
C TYR A 96 -16.98 13.71 9.35
N ARG A 97 -16.18 13.90 10.40
CA ARG A 97 -14.95 14.69 10.30
C ARG A 97 -13.88 13.84 9.65
N THR A 98 -13.15 14.39 8.70
CA THR A 98 -12.23 13.58 7.89
C THR A 98 -10.80 14.09 8.02
N ALA A 99 -9.87 13.17 8.25
CA ALA A 99 -8.46 13.51 8.42
C ALA A 99 -7.52 12.53 7.70
N CYS A 100 -6.42 13.05 7.14
CA CYS A 100 -5.41 12.26 6.46
C CYS A 100 -3.98 12.67 6.88
N LEU A 101 -3.16 11.66 7.18
CA LEU A 101 -1.71 11.77 7.39
C LEU A 101 -0.98 10.85 6.43
N SER A 102 -0.07 11.41 5.63
CA SER A 102 0.75 10.64 4.69
C SER A 102 2.16 11.23 4.59
N PRO A 103 3.24 10.41 4.54
CA PRO A 103 4.57 10.90 4.20
C PRO A 103 4.77 10.99 2.68
N ASN A 104 3.85 10.48 1.87
CA ASN A 104 4.00 10.35 0.43
C ASN A 104 3.19 11.44 -0.29
N SER A 105 3.87 12.31 -1.05
CA SER A 105 3.24 13.43 -1.77
C SER A 105 2.37 12.99 -2.96
N HIS A 106 2.40 11.71 -3.36
CA HIS A 106 1.37 11.16 -4.23
C HIS A 106 -0.02 11.23 -3.60
N LEU A 107 -0.13 11.26 -2.27
CA LEU A 107 -1.35 11.64 -1.59
C LEU A 107 -1.23 13.14 -1.31
N SER A 108 -1.81 13.97 -2.17
CA SER A 108 -1.83 15.43 -1.98
C SER A 108 -2.83 16.10 -2.92
N SER A 109 -2.90 17.43 -2.86
CA SER A 109 -3.66 18.24 -3.82
C SER A 109 -3.19 18.09 -5.27
N ALA A 110 -1.92 17.71 -5.50
CA ALA A 110 -1.39 17.50 -6.85
C ALA A 110 -2.11 16.36 -7.59
N THR A 111 -2.62 15.38 -6.85
CA THR A 111 -3.29 14.18 -7.38
C THR A 111 -4.78 14.15 -7.03
N ALA A 112 -5.28 15.22 -6.43
CA ALA A 112 -6.64 15.37 -5.90
C ALA A 112 -7.04 14.31 -4.85
N LEU A 113 -6.07 13.62 -4.23
CA LEU A 113 -6.30 12.63 -3.18
C LEU A 113 -6.50 13.24 -1.79
N ASP A 114 -6.32 14.55 -1.64
CA ASP A 114 -6.67 15.30 -0.43
C ASP A 114 -8.17 15.69 -0.39
N ARG A 115 -8.90 15.55 -1.50
CA ARG A 115 -10.31 15.91 -1.60
C ARG A 115 -11.15 15.17 -0.56
N GLY A 116 -11.97 15.95 0.14
CA GLY A 116 -12.89 15.47 1.16
C GLY A 116 -12.32 15.42 2.57
N PHE A 117 -11.01 15.56 2.76
CA PHE A 117 -10.40 15.66 4.08
C PHE A 117 -10.52 17.08 4.66
N ASP A 118 -11.14 17.23 5.83
CA ASP A 118 -11.19 18.49 6.58
C ASP A 118 -9.79 18.86 7.12
N ARG A 119 -9.02 17.84 7.51
CA ARG A 119 -7.65 17.98 7.97
C ARG A 119 -6.72 17.08 7.18
N PHE A 120 -5.90 17.70 6.33
CA PHE A 120 -4.89 16.99 5.55
C PHE A 120 -3.49 17.43 5.98
N ALA A 121 -2.61 16.47 6.26
CA ALA A 121 -1.20 16.76 6.50
C ALA A 121 -0.30 15.79 5.73
N TRP A 122 0.47 16.38 4.84
CA TRP A 122 1.60 15.73 4.19
C TRP A 122 2.86 15.91 5.05
N VAL A 123 3.47 14.80 5.47
CA VAL A 123 4.58 14.78 6.42
C VAL A 123 5.91 14.69 5.66
N SER A 124 6.66 15.78 5.70
CA SER A 124 8.00 15.90 5.11
C SER A 124 8.94 16.60 6.09
N LYS A 125 10.24 16.66 5.76
CA LYS A 125 11.24 17.35 6.61
C LYS A 125 10.86 18.81 6.87
N SER A 126 10.20 19.46 5.92
CA SER A 126 9.80 20.87 5.95
C SER A 126 8.48 21.10 6.69
N THR A 127 7.52 20.17 6.61
CA THR A 127 6.21 20.32 7.26
C THR A 127 6.16 19.77 8.68
N LEU A 128 7.02 18.80 9.01
CA LEU A 128 7.08 18.16 10.32
C LEU A 128 7.23 19.14 11.51
N PRO A 129 8.06 20.21 11.45
CA PRO A 129 8.18 21.17 12.55
C PRO A 129 6.89 21.91 12.90
N ASP A 130 5.98 22.06 11.93
CA ASP A 130 4.68 22.72 12.13
C ASP A 130 3.61 21.75 12.66
N LEU A 131 3.81 20.44 12.45
CA LEU A 131 2.88 19.38 12.86
C LEU A 131 3.19 18.82 14.25
N VAL A 132 4.47 18.78 14.63
CA VAL A 132 4.93 18.08 15.83
C VAL A 132 5.16 19.05 16.99
N ASP A 133 4.48 18.84 18.10
CA ASP A 133 4.69 19.64 19.30
C ASP A 133 6.05 19.38 19.98
N VAL A 134 6.48 20.31 20.83
CA VAL A 134 7.77 20.21 21.55
C VAL A 134 7.85 18.97 22.43
N ARG A 135 6.72 18.48 22.98
CA ARG A 135 6.71 17.30 23.87
C ARG A 135 6.94 16.02 23.08
N THR A 136 6.33 15.89 21.92
CA THR A 136 6.51 14.77 20.98
C THR A 136 7.93 14.77 20.44
N ALA A 137 8.47 15.93 20.05
CA ALA A 137 9.87 16.05 19.68
C ALA A 137 10.82 15.60 20.81
N LEU A 138 10.57 15.99 22.05
CA LEU A 138 11.35 15.54 23.21
C LEU A 138 11.22 14.03 23.47
N ARG A 139 10.04 13.45 23.23
CA ARG A 139 9.80 12.01 23.39
C ARG A 139 10.56 11.20 22.33
N TYR A 140 10.53 11.65 21.07
CA TYR A 140 11.32 11.10 19.99
C TYR A 140 12.82 11.18 20.32
N LEU A 141 13.30 12.36 20.74
CA LEU A 141 14.70 12.55 21.14
C LEU A 141 15.14 11.63 22.30
N ARG A 142 14.26 11.41 23.29
CA ARG A 142 14.54 10.50 24.40
C ARG A 142 14.64 9.03 23.95
N ASN A 143 13.90 8.67 22.91
CA ASN A 143 13.76 7.31 22.40
C ASN A 143 14.42 7.13 21.00
N LEU A 144 15.44 7.94 20.67
CA LEU A 144 16.09 7.97 19.35
C LEU A 144 16.60 6.61 18.84
N ARG A 145 16.89 5.67 19.73
CA ARG A 145 17.32 4.31 19.35
C ARG A 145 16.16 3.38 19.02
N SER A 146 15.00 3.63 19.62
CA SER A 146 13.80 2.83 19.44
C SER A 146 12.96 3.32 18.27
N ASN A 147 12.98 4.63 18.03
CA ASN A 147 12.12 5.27 17.04
C ASN A 147 12.90 5.90 15.87
N GLY A 148 14.24 5.78 15.84
CA GLY A 148 15.08 6.30 14.76
C GLY A 148 16.40 5.55 14.61
N GLY A 149 17.22 5.98 13.64
CA GLY A 149 18.53 5.37 13.34
C GLY A 149 19.64 5.64 14.37
N GLY A 150 19.31 6.15 15.56
CA GLY A 150 20.28 6.52 16.60
C GLY A 150 20.85 7.93 16.46
N LEU A 151 22.09 8.13 16.93
CA LEU A 151 22.79 9.42 16.86
C LEU A 151 23.42 9.61 15.47
N THR A 152 22.59 9.96 14.49
CA THR A 152 23.00 10.26 13.11
C THR A 152 22.50 11.65 12.71
N LEU A 153 23.21 12.29 11.77
CA LEU A 153 22.77 13.53 11.12
C LEU A 153 22.16 13.25 9.74
N ASP A 154 22.22 12.01 9.28
CA ASP A 154 21.60 11.59 8.02
C ASP A 154 20.09 11.48 8.20
N ALA A 155 19.36 12.44 7.65
CA ALA A 155 17.90 12.51 7.73
C ALA A 155 17.21 11.29 7.14
N ARG A 156 17.84 10.56 6.20
CA ARG A 156 17.31 9.33 5.59
C ARG A 156 17.27 8.16 6.57
N LYS A 157 17.93 8.29 7.72
CA LYS A 157 17.98 7.28 8.78
C LYS A 157 17.01 7.56 9.92
N HIS A 158 16.14 8.55 9.76
CA HIS A 158 15.11 8.89 10.73
C HIS A 158 13.74 8.54 10.16
N ASN A 159 13.10 7.52 10.74
CA ASN A 159 11.75 7.08 10.37
C ASN A 159 10.72 8.05 10.99
N PHE A 160 9.83 8.62 10.18
CA PHE A 160 8.80 9.56 10.63
C PHE A 160 7.56 8.88 11.22
N GLY A 161 7.42 7.57 11.09
CA GLY A 161 6.25 6.80 11.49
C GLY A 161 5.84 7.03 12.96
N PHE A 162 6.80 7.08 13.88
CA PHE A 162 6.50 7.39 15.29
C PHE A 162 5.87 8.77 15.47
N MET A 163 6.42 9.79 14.80
CA MET A 163 5.88 11.14 14.89
C MET A 163 4.51 11.23 14.24
N MET A 164 4.31 10.56 13.09
CA MET A 164 2.99 10.45 12.47
C MET A 164 1.98 9.80 13.42
N ASN A 165 2.37 8.76 14.14
CA ASN A 165 1.49 8.09 15.10
C ASN A 165 1.08 9.02 16.25
N GLU A 166 2.02 9.81 16.76
CA GLU A 166 1.72 10.78 17.82
C GLU A 166 0.82 11.94 17.33
N VAL A 167 0.99 12.39 16.08
CA VAL A 167 0.10 13.38 15.46
C VAL A 167 -1.30 12.77 15.26
N ALA A 168 -1.39 11.52 14.79
CA ALA A 168 -2.66 10.81 14.64
C ALA A 168 -3.41 10.67 15.97
N LYS A 169 -2.71 10.27 17.04
CA LYS A 169 -3.29 10.20 18.40
C LYS A 169 -3.78 11.55 18.90
N GLN A 170 -3.02 12.62 18.66
CA GLN A 170 -3.47 13.97 19.00
C GLN A 170 -4.78 14.32 18.27
N TRP A 171 -4.90 13.95 16.99
CA TRP A 171 -6.13 14.21 16.23
C TRP A 171 -7.30 13.38 16.76
N VAL A 172 -7.07 12.12 17.12
CA VAL A 172 -8.08 11.27 17.77
C VAL A 172 -8.54 11.88 19.10
N ASP A 173 -7.62 12.39 19.93
CA ASP A 173 -7.97 13.09 21.18
C ASP A 173 -8.80 14.35 20.93
N GLU A 174 -8.39 15.18 19.97
CA GLU A 174 -9.14 16.37 19.58
C GLU A 174 -10.53 16.01 19.04
N PHE A 175 -10.64 14.88 18.34
CA PHE A 175 -11.92 14.41 17.83
C PHE A 175 -12.82 13.82 18.92
N ALA A 176 -12.25 13.19 19.94
CA ALA A 176 -12.99 12.60 21.06
C ALA A 176 -13.84 13.61 21.85
N ASP A 177 -13.49 14.90 21.80
CA ASP A 177 -14.19 15.98 22.50
C ASP A 177 -15.49 16.43 21.80
N GLU A 178 -15.84 15.86 20.64
CA GLU A 178 -17.02 16.23 19.86
C GLU A 178 -17.94 15.03 19.59
N ASP A 179 -19.23 15.28 19.33
CA ASP A 179 -20.26 14.24 19.16
C ASP A 179 -20.26 13.59 17.75
N ASP A 180 -19.65 14.24 16.75
CA ASP A 180 -19.64 13.78 15.35
C ASP A 180 -18.62 12.65 15.15
N PRO A 181 -18.91 11.59 14.36
CA PRO A 181 -17.94 10.54 14.10
C PRO A 181 -16.75 11.07 13.27
N PHE A 182 -15.64 10.34 13.26
CA PHE A 182 -14.47 10.71 12.44
C PHE A 182 -13.99 9.58 11.53
N PHE A 183 -13.37 9.96 10.41
CA PHE A 183 -12.61 9.11 9.52
C PHE A 183 -11.15 9.56 9.51
N LEU A 184 -10.26 8.69 9.96
CA LEU A 184 -8.81 8.93 9.97
C LEU A 184 -8.13 7.97 8.99
N TYR A 185 -7.51 8.52 7.96
CA TYR A 185 -6.65 7.79 7.02
C TYR A 185 -5.18 8.04 7.36
N LEU A 186 -4.46 6.99 7.75
CA LEU A 186 -3.05 7.04 8.10
C LEU A 186 -2.25 6.16 7.14
N HIS A 187 -1.43 6.76 6.31
CA HIS A 187 -0.49 6.05 5.44
C HIS A 187 0.89 6.05 6.10
N HIS A 188 1.34 4.92 6.63
CA HIS A 188 2.70 4.76 7.13
C HIS A 188 3.65 4.45 5.98
N GLY A 189 4.74 5.21 5.88
CA GLY A 189 5.72 5.03 4.79
C GLY A 189 6.68 3.86 4.95
N GLY A 190 6.69 3.16 6.08
CA GLY A 190 7.47 1.93 6.24
C GLY A 190 6.58 0.72 5.99
N PRO A 191 7.03 -0.33 5.27
CA PRO A 191 8.42 -0.64 4.89
C PRO A 191 8.96 -0.14 3.53
N HIS A 192 8.47 0.95 2.92
CA HIS A 192 9.04 1.43 1.65
C HIS A 192 10.56 1.70 1.72
N ARG A 193 11.28 1.35 0.64
CA ARG A 193 12.73 1.57 0.47
C ARG A 193 13.13 3.07 0.61
N PRO A 194 14.36 3.41 1.05
CA PRO A 194 15.43 2.53 1.52
C PRO A 194 15.15 1.98 2.92
N TYR A 195 15.38 0.68 3.15
CA TYR A 195 15.11 0.04 4.43
C TYR A 195 16.08 0.52 5.51
N SER A 196 15.58 1.32 6.44
CA SER A 196 16.36 2.01 7.46
C SER A 196 15.64 1.97 8.82
N PRO A 197 15.34 0.76 9.31
CA PRO A 197 14.53 0.59 10.51
C PRO A 197 15.25 1.17 11.72
N PRO A 198 14.53 1.53 12.80
CA PRO A 198 15.17 2.02 13.99
C PRO A 198 16.21 1.05 14.54
N LYS A 199 17.21 1.63 15.20
CA LYS A 199 18.42 0.93 15.56
C LYS A 199 18.16 -0.40 16.30
N GLN A 200 17.20 -0.43 17.22
CA GLN A 200 16.85 -1.64 17.96
C GLN A 200 16.34 -2.79 17.06
N TYR A 201 15.49 -2.47 16.07
CA TYR A 201 14.94 -3.42 15.11
C TYR A 201 16.03 -3.89 14.15
N ARG A 202 16.81 -2.95 13.65
CA ARG A 202 17.96 -3.22 12.79
C ARG A 202 18.94 -4.21 13.44
N GLU A 203 19.30 -3.98 14.71
CA GLU A 203 20.21 -4.86 15.46
C GLU A 203 19.58 -6.24 15.71
N ALA A 204 18.28 -6.30 16.06
CA ALA A 204 17.60 -7.57 16.33
C ALA A 204 17.45 -8.44 15.09
N PHE A 205 17.06 -7.89 13.95
CA PHE A 205 16.78 -8.67 12.73
C PHE A 205 18.05 -9.07 11.97
N THR A 206 19.19 -8.45 12.27
CA THR A 206 20.48 -8.76 11.63
C THR A 206 21.42 -9.55 12.53
N GLU A 207 21.00 -9.95 13.75
CA GLU A 207 21.87 -10.56 14.74
C GLU A 207 22.50 -11.90 14.30
N ASP A 208 21.77 -12.66 13.50
CA ASP A 208 22.17 -13.98 13.00
C ASP A 208 22.89 -13.93 11.63
N LEU A 209 23.06 -12.73 11.05
CA LEU A 209 23.69 -12.57 9.74
C LEU A 209 25.22 -12.62 9.86
N PRO A 210 25.93 -13.03 8.79
CA PRO A 210 27.39 -13.05 8.76
C PRO A 210 28.02 -11.64 8.60
N MET A 211 27.27 -10.58 8.90
CA MET A 211 27.65 -9.18 8.76
C MET A 211 27.05 -8.35 9.90
N SER A 212 27.59 -7.15 10.12
CA SER A 212 27.04 -6.22 11.10
C SER A 212 25.78 -5.52 10.60
N ALA A 213 24.96 -5.03 11.53
CA ALA A 213 23.77 -4.23 11.24
C ALA A 213 24.05 -2.98 10.37
N ASP A 214 25.25 -2.39 10.50
CA ASP A 214 25.65 -1.23 9.68
C ASP A 214 26.08 -1.65 8.26
N GLU A 215 26.71 -2.82 8.08
CA GLU A 215 27.00 -3.40 6.76
C GLU A 215 25.71 -3.80 6.04
N ALA A 216 24.79 -4.48 6.74
CA ALA A 216 23.47 -4.81 6.21
C ALA A 216 22.73 -3.56 5.72
N GLN A 217 22.74 -2.48 6.52
CA GLN A 217 22.12 -1.22 6.11
C GLN A 217 22.81 -0.62 4.89
N ALA A 218 24.14 -0.66 4.79
CA ALA A 218 24.85 -0.16 3.61
C ALA A 218 24.40 -0.89 2.33
N ILE A 219 24.20 -2.21 2.40
CA ILE A 219 23.66 -3.02 1.29
C ILE A 219 22.23 -2.60 0.93
N ALA A 220 21.34 -2.38 1.91
CA ALA A 220 19.98 -1.91 1.62
C ALA A 220 19.93 -0.51 1.00
N PHE A 221 20.86 0.37 1.36
CA PHE A 221 21.01 1.68 0.70
C PHE A 221 21.51 1.53 -0.73
N ASP A 222 22.50 0.67 -0.97
CA ASP A 222 22.99 0.37 -2.32
C ASP A 222 21.89 -0.24 -3.22
N HIS A 223 21.13 -1.20 -2.70
CA HIS A 223 19.93 -1.77 -3.34
C HIS A 223 18.92 -0.69 -3.75
N HIS A 224 18.75 0.36 -2.94
CA HIS A 224 17.85 1.47 -3.25
C HIS A 224 18.44 2.46 -4.27
N GLU A 225 19.68 2.91 -4.05
CA GLU A 225 20.35 3.94 -4.86
C GLU A 225 20.70 3.44 -6.26
N ASN A 226 21.04 2.15 -6.41
CA ASN A 226 21.45 1.52 -7.67
C ASN A 226 20.40 0.55 -8.24
N LEU A 227 19.11 0.72 -7.86
CA LEU A 227 18.01 -0.19 -8.23
C LEU A 227 18.01 -0.59 -9.72
N PHE A 228 18.06 0.38 -10.63
CA PHE A 228 17.98 0.11 -12.07
C PHE A 228 19.22 -0.60 -12.63
N GLU A 229 20.40 -0.34 -12.06
CA GLU A 229 21.64 -1.04 -12.41
C GLU A 229 21.56 -2.50 -11.96
N HIS A 230 21.15 -2.73 -10.70
CA HIS A 230 20.95 -4.07 -10.17
C HIS A 230 19.95 -4.89 -10.97
N VAL A 231 18.81 -4.31 -11.36
CA VAL A 231 17.85 -4.99 -12.25
C VAL A 231 18.46 -5.27 -13.63
N ALA A 232 19.18 -4.31 -14.20
CA ALA A 232 19.80 -4.47 -15.53
C ALA A 232 20.84 -5.59 -15.56
N ASP A 233 21.51 -5.83 -14.44
CA ASP A 233 22.51 -6.88 -14.26
C ASP A 233 21.92 -8.21 -13.77
N GLY A 234 20.58 -8.31 -13.59
CA GLY A 234 19.90 -9.56 -13.25
C GLY A 234 19.75 -9.81 -11.75
N CYS A 235 19.74 -8.74 -10.95
CA CYS A 235 19.59 -8.77 -9.50
C CYS A 235 20.68 -9.61 -8.81
N GLU A 236 21.94 -9.42 -9.20
CA GLU A 236 23.10 -10.17 -8.70
C GLU A 236 23.48 -9.78 -7.25
N PHE A 237 22.70 -10.25 -6.28
CA PHE A 237 23.08 -10.26 -4.86
C PHE A 237 23.38 -11.69 -4.40
N ASP A 238 24.38 -11.83 -3.53
CA ASP A 238 24.67 -13.12 -2.91
C ASP A 238 23.66 -13.48 -1.79
N ASP A 239 23.73 -14.71 -1.29
CA ASP A 239 22.79 -15.21 -0.26
C ASP A 239 22.82 -14.34 1.03
N ALA A 240 23.98 -13.80 1.40
CA ALA A 240 24.13 -12.98 2.60
C ALA A 240 23.58 -11.57 2.39
N GLU A 241 23.79 -10.99 1.21
CA GLU A 241 23.22 -9.71 0.80
C GLU A 241 21.69 -9.79 0.71
N TRP A 242 21.14 -10.83 0.09
CA TRP A 242 19.70 -11.05 0.06
C TRP A 242 19.10 -11.21 1.46
N ALA A 243 19.77 -11.99 2.33
CA ALA A 243 19.34 -12.15 3.71
C ALA A 243 19.36 -10.82 4.48
N ALA A 244 20.32 -9.94 4.20
CA ALA A 244 20.41 -8.61 4.80
C ALA A 244 19.28 -7.68 4.32
N ILE A 245 19.02 -7.62 3.01
CA ILE A 245 17.93 -6.81 2.44
C ILE A 245 16.59 -7.23 3.03
N LYS A 246 16.28 -8.54 3.00
CA LYS A 246 15.02 -9.08 3.54
C LYS A 246 14.90 -8.89 5.05
N ALA A 247 16.00 -9.03 5.80
CA ALA A 247 16.00 -8.77 7.24
C ALA A 247 15.68 -7.31 7.59
N LEU A 248 16.16 -6.34 6.81
CA LEU A 248 15.87 -4.94 7.04
C LEU A 248 14.44 -4.56 6.62
N TYR A 249 13.93 -5.17 5.54
CA TYR A 249 12.52 -5.06 5.16
C TYR A 249 11.59 -5.61 6.26
N ASP A 250 11.86 -6.83 6.75
CA ASP A 250 11.11 -7.45 7.85
C ASP A 250 11.15 -6.60 9.14
N ALA A 251 12.29 -5.96 9.42
CA ALA A 251 12.47 -5.07 10.56
C ALA A 251 11.65 -3.78 10.44
N GLU A 252 11.49 -3.23 9.24
CA GLU A 252 10.60 -2.09 9.00
C GLU A 252 9.13 -2.50 9.19
N ILE A 253 8.72 -3.67 8.67
CA ILE A 253 7.38 -4.22 8.89
C ILE A 253 7.10 -4.35 10.40
N ALA A 254 8.05 -4.93 11.15
CA ALA A 254 7.90 -5.13 12.60
C ALA A 254 7.84 -3.83 13.41
N HIS A 255 8.56 -2.80 12.97
CA HIS A 255 8.43 -1.49 13.58
C HIS A 255 7.08 -0.84 13.23
N THR A 256 6.65 -0.89 11.96
CA THR A 256 5.34 -0.35 11.57
C THR A 256 4.20 -1.07 12.31
N ASP A 257 4.26 -2.40 12.46
CA ASP A 257 3.30 -3.17 13.26
C ASP A 257 3.28 -2.73 14.74
N GLU A 258 4.42 -2.40 15.34
CA GLU A 258 4.46 -1.82 16.70
C GLU A 258 3.66 -0.51 16.76
N LEU A 259 3.84 0.38 15.77
CA LEU A 259 3.09 1.63 15.69
C LEU A 259 1.59 1.40 15.49
N VAL A 260 1.20 0.44 14.65
CA VAL A 260 -0.20 0.06 14.45
C VAL A 260 -0.81 -0.42 15.77
N GLY A 261 -0.13 -1.31 16.49
CA GLY A 261 -0.59 -1.81 17.79
C GLY A 261 -0.76 -0.70 18.83
N ASP A 262 0.19 0.23 18.87
CA ASP A 262 0.17 1.40 19.75
C ASP A 262 -0.98 2.37 19.42
N LEU A 263 -1.29 2.59 18.13
CA LEU A 263 -2.45 3.38 17.71
C LEU A 263 -3.77 2.68 18.06
N PHE A 264 -3.86 1.38 17.79
CA PHE A 264 -5.04 0.58 18.07
C PHE A 264 -5.37 0.58 19.58
N ASP A 265 -4.35 0.36 20.42
CA ASP A 265 -4.52 0.37 21.88
C ASP A 265 -4.86 1.80 22.38
N PHE A 266 -4.31 2.83 21.75
CA PHE A 266 -4.68 4.22 22.05
C PHE A 266 -6.15 4.47 21.77
N VAL A 267 -6.61 4.24 20.53
CA VAL A 267 -8.01 4.43 20.11
C VAL A 267 -8.97 3.67 21.02
N ARG A 268 -8.66 2.41 21.36
CA ARG A 268 -9.50 1.58 22.25
C ARG A 268 -9.51 2.01 23.71
N SER A 269 -8.44 2.64 24.19
CA SER A 269 -8.33 3.07 25.59
C SER A 269 -8.95 4.44 25.83
N HIS A 270 -9.18 5.21 24.77
CA HIS A 270 -9.86 6.50 24.82
C HIS A 270 -11.36 6.30 24.58
N ASP A 271 -12.18 7.10 25.26
CA ASP A 271 -13.65 7.02 25.19
C ASP A 271 -14.18 7.70 23.92
N VAL A 272 -13.70 7.24 22.75
CA VAL A 272 -14.03 7.82 21.44
C VAL A 272 -15.26 7.20 20.78
N GLY A 273 -15.86 6.18 21.42
CA GLY A 273 -16.97 5.41 20.87
C GLY A 273 -16.55 4.21 20.04
N ASP A 274 -17.54 3.52 19.47
CA ASP A 274 -17.31 2.36 18.60
C ASP A 274 -16.45 2.77 17.40
N THR A 275 -15.48 1.94 17.03
CA THR A 275 -14.52 2.27 15.97
C THR A 275 -14.23 1.06 15.10
N VAL A 276 -14.47 1.22 13.80
CA VAL A 276 -13.97 0.34 12.75
C VAL A 276 -12.48 0.65 12.55
N PHE A 277 -11.63 -0.36 12.66
CA PHE A 277 -10.18 -0.24 12.49
C PHE A 277 -9.72 -1.18 11.38
N VAL A 278 -9.21 -0.62 10.29
CA VAL A 278 -8.72 -1.36 9.12
C VAL A 278 -7.22 -1.18 9.00
N VAL A 279 -6.48 -2.28 8.81
CA VAL A 279 -5.04 -2.28 8.55
C VAL A 279 -4.75 -3.06 7.28
N THR A 280 -4.01 -2.48 6.36
CA THR A 280 -3.63 -3.11 5.09
C THR A 280 -2.31 -2.58 4.54
N ALA A 281 -1.95 -2.98 3.33
CA ALA A 281 -0.93 -2.33 2.51
C ALA A 281 -1.54 -1.89 1.16
N ASP A 282 -0.94 -0.90 0.53
CA ASP A 282 -1.34 -0.41 -0.79
C ASP A 282 -0.82 -1.33 -1.92
N HIS A 283 0.38 -1.88 -1.75
CA HIS A 283 1.00 -2.92 -2.56
C HIS A 283 2.13 -3.61 -1.76
N GLY A 284 2.82 -4.57 -2.38
CA GLY A 284 4.01 -5.27 -1.89
C GLY A 284 5.30 -4.82 -2.58
N GLU A 285 6.29 -5.70 -2.66
CA GLU A 285 7.64 -5.39 -3.14
C GLU A 285 8.35 -6.63 -3.71
N LEU A 286 9.08 -6.48 -4.82
CA LEU A 286 9.87 -7.54 -5.45
C LEU A 286 11.29 -7.56 -4.87
N PHE A 287 11.79 -8.78 -4.67
CA PHE A 287 13.14 -9.14 -4.26
C PHE A 287 13.80 -10.09 -5.28
N GLY A 288 13.58 -9.83 -6.57
CA GLY A 288 14.13 -10.58 -7.69
C GLY A 288 13.12 -11.46 -8.43
N GLU A 289 11.89 -11.59 -7.93
CA GLU A 289 10.81 -12.24 -8.68
C GLU A 289 10.64 -11.55 -10.03
N GLN A 290 10.44 -12.36 -11.09
CA GLN A 290 10.40 -11.88 -12.49
C GLN A 290 11.67 -11.12 -12.94
N GLY A 291 12.81 -11.30 -12.26
CA GLY A 291 14.03 -10.54 -12.55
C GLY A 291 13.93 -9.05 -12.23
N MET A 292 13.02 -8.68 -11.30
CA MET A 292 12.68 -7.30 -10.99
C MET A 292 12.84 -7.00 -9.49
N LEU A 293 13.04 -5.72 -9.18
CA LEU A 293 13.12 -5.19 -7.81
C LEU A 293 12.09 -4.08 -7.62
N ALA A 294 11.71 -3.86 -6.37
CA ALA A 294 10.68 -2.89 -5.99
C ALA A 294 9.32 -3.23 -6.66
N HIS A 295 8.59 -2.24 -7.19
CA HIS A 295 7.16 -2.42 -7.48
C HIS A 295 6.72 -1.57 -8.68
N GLN A 296 7.23 -1.82 -9.90
CA GLN A 296 6.97 -0.86 -11.00
C GLN A 296 6.71 -1.44 -12.40
N VAL A 297 7.07 -2.70 -12.66
CA VAL A 297 6.99 -3.27 -14.01
C VAL A 297 5.98 -4.40 -14.10
N VAL A 298 6.04 -5.36 -13.18
CA VAL A 298 5.19 -6.56 -13.23
C VAL A 298 4.05 -6.45 -12.23
N VAL A 299 3.04 -7.30 -12.43
CA VAL A 299 1.82 -7.38 -11.59
C VAL A 299 1.82 -8.65 -10.72
N ASP A 300 3.01 -9.15 -10.35
CA ASP A 300 3.25 -10.39 -9.57
C ASP A 300 2.55 -10.37 -8.19
N ASP A 301 2.20 -11.54 -7.62
CA ASP A 301 1.58 -11.62 -6.28
C ASP A 301 2.52 -11.10 -5.19
N ALA A 302 3.85 -11.14 -5.38
CA ALA A 302 4.81 -10.45 -4.51
C ALA A 302 4.57 -8.92 -4.41
N VAL A 303 3.92 -8.31 -5.41
CA VAL A 303 3.56 -6.88 -5.40
C VAL A 303 2.08 -6.66 -5.09
N THR A 304 1.23 -7.64 -5.36
CA THR A 304 -0.22 -7.39 -5.38
C THR A 304 -0.96 -8.06 -4.23
N HIS A 305 -0.38 -9.10 -3.63
CA HIS A 305 -0.95 -9.77 -2.45
C HIS A 305 -0.51 -9.06 -1.17
N VAL A 306 -1.48 -8.43 -0.50
CA VAL A 306 -1.24 -7.56 0.66
C VAL A 306 -1.94 -8.07 1.91
N PRO A 307 -1.46 -7.75 3.13
CA PRO A 307 -2.21 -8.07 4.34
C PRO A 307 -3.49 -7.25 4.43
N LEU A 308 -4.52 -7.81 5.07
CA LEU A 308 -5.72 -7.07 5.46
C LEU A 308 -6.26 -7.61 6.79
N VAL A 309 -6.41 -6.72 7.76
CA VAL A 309 -7.07 -6.96 9.04
C VAL A 309 -8.15 -5.91 9.24
N VAL A 310 -9.35 -6.35 9.60
CA VAL A 310 -10.47 -5.48 9.93
C VAL A 310 -10.93 -5.80 11.34
N HIS A 311 -11.28 -4.77 12.10
CA HIS A 311 -11.80 -4.91 13.45
C HIS A 311 -12.99 -3.97 13.67
N GLY A 312 -14.06 -4.47 14.27
CA GLY A 312 -15.23 -3.68 14.65
C GLY A 312 -16.17 -3.32 13.49
N LEU A 313 -16.05 -4.01 12.35
CA LEU A 313 -16.98 -3.89 11.22
C LEU A 313 -17.90 -5.12 11.20
N ASP A 314 -19.10 -4.98 11.76
CA ASP A 314 -20.02 -6.11 11.98
C ASP A 314 -20.34 -6.88 10.69
N GLY A 315 -20.19 -8.21 10.74
CA GLY A 315 -20.60 -9.15 9.68
C GLY A 315 -19.48 -9.56 8.73
N VAL A 316 -18.32 -8.91 8.76
CA VAL A 316 -17.19 -9.28 7.88
C VAL A 316 -16.39 -10.47 8.42
N GLU A 317 -16.55 -10.81 9.69
CA GLU A 317 -15.98 -12.02 10.29
C GLU A 317 -16.59 -13.32 9.74
N ASP A 318 -17.78 -13.23 9.15
CA ASP A 318 -18.50 -14.35 8.53
C ASP A 318 -18.21 -14.46 7.02
N TYR A 319 -17.35 -13.61 6.46
CA TYR A 319 -17.00 -13.62 5.04
C TYR A 319 -16.38 -14.97 4.62
N ASP A 320 -16.98 -15.62 3.62
CA ASP A 320 -16.57 -16.93 3.12
C ASP A 320 -16.10 -16.92 1.65
N GLY A 321 -15.88 -15.74 1.08
CA GLY A 321 -15.31 -15.57 -0.26
C GLY A 321 -13.79 -15.81 -0.30
N GLU A 322 -13.29 -16.10 -1.49
CA GLU A 322 -11.88 -16.45 -1.72
C GLU A 322 -10.93 -15.24 -1.66
N MET A 323 -11.43 -14.05 -1.99
CA MET A 323 -10.61 -12.83 -2.09
C MET A 323 -11.32 -11.59 -1.58
N VAL A 324 -10.54 -10.54 -1.32
CA VAL A 324 -11.04 -9.18 -1.02
C VAL A 324 -10.15 -8.17 -1.73
N GLN A 325 -10.70 -7.04 -2.14
CA GLN A 325 -9.93 -5.86 -2.54
C GLN A 325 -10.31 -4.65 -1.67
N HIS A 326 -9.42 -3.66 -1.57
CA HIS A 326 -9.66 -2.46 -0.75
C HIS A 326 -10.98 -1.74 -1.01
N ALA A 327 -11.47 -1.73 -2.26
CA ALA A 327 -12.73 -1.12 -2.65
C ALA A 327 -13.93 -1.82 -2.00
N ASP A 328 -13.84 -3.14 -1.77
CA ASP A 328 -14.89 -3.91 -1.10
C ASP A 328 -15.00 -3.49 0.37
N VAL A 329 -13.85 -3.31 1.05
CA VAL A 329 -13.83 -2.82 2.44
C VAL A 329 -14.39 -1.40 2.54
N MET A 330 -14.00 -0.51 1.62
CA MET A 330 -14.52 0.87 1.60
C MET A 330 -16.03 0.92 1.35
N ARG A 331 -16.54 0.10 0.41
CA ARG A 331 -17.98 -0.01 0.18
C ARG A 331 -18.71 -0.53 1.42
N THR A 332 -18.21 -1.61 2.01
CA THR A 332 -18.76 -2.20 3.24
C THR A 332 -18.81 -1.16 4.37
N VAL A 333 -17.77 -0.34 4.54
CA VAL A 333 -17.73 0.75 5.51
C VAL A 333 -18.82 1.79 5.21
N LEU A 334 -18.89 2.32 3.99
CA LEU A 334 -19.90 3.33 3.62
C LEU A 334 -21.33 2.81 3.83
N GLU A 335 -21.62 1.59 3.37
CA GLU A 335 -22.94 0.98 3.55
C GLU A 335 -23.26 0.69 5.03
N SER A 336 -22.27 0.32 5.85
CA SER A 336 -22.47 0.08 7.29
C SER A 336 -22.87 1.33 8.07
N VAL A 337 -22.45 2.51 7.60
CA VAL A 337 -22.74 3.80 8.24
C VAL A 337 -23.90 4.55 7.54
N GLY A 338 -24.46 3.98 6.48
CA GLY A 338 -25.56 4.56 5.70
C GLY A 338 -25.15 5.75 4.83
N ALA A 339 -23.86 5.84 4.46
CA ALA A 339 -23.36 6.80 3.49
C ALA A 339 -23.68 6.35 2.04
N ASP A 340 -23.61 7.27 1.09
CA ASP A 340 -23.73 6.95 -0.34
C ASP A 340 -22.51 6.13 -0.79
N ALA A 341 -22.76 5.05 -1.54
CA ALA A 341 -21.75 4.16 -2.08
C ALA A 341 -21.99 3.84 -3.57
N ASP A 342 -22.92 4.52 -4.24
CA ASP A 342 -23.34 4.21 -5.62
C ASP A 342 -22.20 4.37 -6.65
N SER A 343 -21.18 5.18 -6.35
CA SER A 343 -20.02 5.40 -7.22
C SER A 343 -18.91 4.37 -7.04
N LEU A 344 -18.95 3.53 -6.01
CA LEU A 344 -17.91 2.53 -5.74
C LEU A 344 -18.12 1.27 -6.60
N GLN A 345 -17.02 0.59 -6.91
CA GLN A 345 -17.01 -0.65 -7.71
C GLN A 345 -16.63 -1.89 -6.89
N GLY A 346 -16.38 -1.73 -5.60
CA GLY A 346 -16.26 -2.85 -4.67
C GLY A 346 -17.61 -3.51 -4.39
N ILE A 347 -17.60 -4.60 -3.63
CA ILE A 347 -18.80 -5.29 -3.13
C ILE A 347 -18.99 -5.06 -1.63
N ASP A 348 -20.21 -5.24 -1.11
CA ASP A 348 -20.42 -5.30 0.34
C ASP A 348 -20.10 -6.72 0.84
N LEU A 349 -19.02 -6.84 1.62
CA LEU A 349 -18.52 -8.12 2.15
C LEU A 349 -19.49 -8.83 3.10
N ARG A 350 -20.58 -8.17 3.52
CA ARG A 350 -21.61 -8.78 4.38
C ARG A 350 -22.68 -9.51 3.57
N GLU A 351 -22.81 -9.18 2.29
CA GLU A 351 -23.90 -9.62 1.41
C GLU A 351 -23.41 -10.36 0.16
N GLU A 352 -22.16 -10.11 -0.26
CA GLU A 352 -21.57 -10.60 -1.50
C GLU A 352 -20.20 -11.24 -1.26
N THR A 353 -19.77 -12.11 -2.19
CA THR A 353 -18.47 -12.78 -2.18
C THR A 353 -17.69 -12.52 -3.46
N ARG A 354 -16.36 -12.56 -3.37
CA ARG A 354 -15.45 -12.34 -4.49
C ARG A 354 -14.56 -13.57 -4.71
N ASP A 355 -14.73 -14.17 -5.89
CA ASP A 355 -13.92 -15.30 -6.35
C ASP A 355 -12.65 -14.88 -7.10
N ARG A 356 -12.64 -13.64 -7.64
CA ARG A 356 -11.56 -13.12 -8.47
C ARG A 356 -11.23 -11.66 -8.16
N SER A 357 -9.93 -11.35 -8.16
CA SER A 357 -9.43 -9.98 -8.06
C SER A 357 -8.94 -9.47 -9.42
N ILE A 358 -9.02 -8.15 -9.60
CA ILE A 358 -8.49 -7.47 -10.77
C ILE A 358 -7.41 -6.49 -10.34
N VAL A 359 -6.21 -6.61 -10.93
CA VAL A 359 -5.08 -5.70 -10.75
C VAL A 359 -4.75 -5.04 -12.08
N GLN A 360 -4.44 -3.75 -12.05
CA GLN A 360 -4.12 -2.98 -13.25
C GLN A 360 -2.83 -2.20 -13.11
N ARG A 361 -2.16 -1.99 -14.25
CA ARG A 361 -0.94 -1.19 -14.36
C ARG A 361 -0.95 -0.42 -15.68
N GLY A 362 -0.68 0.88 -15.62
CA GLY A 362 -0.58 1.72 -16.81
C GLY A 362 0.69 1.46 -17.64
N ALA A 363 0.79 2.18 -18.77
CA ALA A 363 1.87 1.98 -19.75
C ALA A 363 3.09 2.90 -19.55
N GLU A 364 2.86 4.19 -19.24
CA GLU A 364 3.93 5.21 -19.31
C GLU A 364 5.09 4.94 -18.33
N ARG A 365 4.78 4.73 -17.05
CA ARG A 365 5.78 4.49 -16.00
C ARG A 365 6.65 3.25 -16.26
N PRO A 366 6.10 2.05 -16.50
CA PRO A 366 6.93 0.88 -16.76
C PRO A 366 7.74 0.98 -18.05
N ALA A 367 7.22 1.61 -19.11
CA ALA A 367 8.00 1.86 -20.33
C ALA A 367 9.24 2.72 -20.04
N ASN A 368 9.07 3.83 -19.32
CA ASN A 368 10.17 4.70 -18.91
C ASN A 368 11.20 3.96 -18.05
N ASN A 369 10.76 3.10 -17.14
CA ASN A 369 11.65 2.31 -16.29
C ASN A 369 12.43 1.27 -17.08
N LEU A 370 11.79 0.56 -18.01
CA LEU A 370 12.46 -0.41 -18.87
C LEU A 370 13.51 0.25 -19.76
N GLU A 371 13.24 1.47 -20.28
CA GLU A 371 14.24 2.26 -21.00
C GLU A 371 15.45 2.61 -20.12
N ARG A 372 15.23 2.98 -18.85
CA ARG A 372 16.30 3.27 -17.88
C ARG A 372 17.13 2.03 -17.57
N ILE A 373 16.48 0.90 -17.30
CA ILE A 373 17.15 -0.38 -17.03
C ILE A 373 18.01 -0.78 -18.23
N ALA A 374 17.44 -0.78 -19.44
CA ALA A 374 18.18 -1.08 -20.67
C ALA A 374 19.33 -0.10 -20.94
N GLY A 375 19.22 1.15 -20.46
CA GLY A 375 20.28 2.15 -20.52
C GLY A 375 21.50 1.83 -19.65
N ASN A 376 21.31 1.09 -18.54
CA ASN A 376 22.40 0.65 -17.66
C ASN A 376 23.14 -0.57 -18.21
N ASN A 377 22.42 -1.54 -18.80
CA ASN A 377 23.02 -2.72 -19.42
C ASN A 377 22.38 -3.07 -20.78
N PRO A 378 23.11 -2.93 -21.91
CA PRO A 378 22.60 -3.28 -23.24
C PRO A 378 22.26 -4.77 -23.45
N ALA A 379 22.66 -5.66 -22.53
CA ALA A 379 22.30 -7.08 -22.55
C ALA A 379 20.93 -7.36 -21.93
N PHE A 380 20.34 -6.41 -21.21
CA PHE A 380 19.02 -6.55 -20.61
C PHE A 380 17.93 -6.68 -21.69
N ASP A 381 17.13 -7.74 -21.61
CA ASP A 381 16.03 -7.97 -22.55
C ASP A 381 14.74 -7.30 -22.07
N ALA A 382 14.60 -6.01 -22.37
CA ALA A 382 13.38 -5.28 -22.09
C ALA A 382 12.14 -5.82 -22.83
N SER A 383 12.32 -6.61 -23.91
CA SER A 383 11.21 -7.17 -24.68
C SER A 383 10.50 -8.33 -23.98
N ALA A 384 11.10 -8.86 -22.91
CA ALA A 384 10.47 -9.86 -22.04
C ALA A 384 9.32 -9.27 -21.19
N TYR A 385 9.22 -7.94 -21.09
CA TYR A 385 8.26 -7.27 -20.22
C TYR A 385 7.21 -6.49 -21.01
N ARG A 386 5.99 -6.46 -20.47
CA ARG A 386 4.88 -5.73 -21.09
C ARG A 386 5.03 -4.23 -20.88
N THR A 387 4.90 -3.44 -21.93
CA THR A 387 5.01 -1.97 -21.86
C THR A 387 3.65 -1.25 -21.93
N GLY A 388 2.62 -1.91 -22.47
CA GLY A 388 1.27 -1.35 -22.58
C GLY A 388 0.48 -1.35 -21.27
N HIS A 389 -0.82 -1.06 -21.36
CA HIS A 389 -1.70 -1.31 -20.22
C HIS A 389 -1.72 -2.80 -19.88
N VAL A 390 -1.76 -3.14 -18.60
CA VAL A 390 -1.85 -4.51 -18.12
C VAL A 390 -3.04 -4.63 -17.19
N HIS A 391 -3.78 -5.72 -17.38
CA HIS A 391 -4.91 -6.14 -16.57
C HIS A 391 -4.67 -7.60 -16.17
N ALA A 392 -4.65 -7.87 -14.87
CA ALA A 392 -4.54 -9.22 -14.34
C ALA A 392 -5.84 -9.61 -13.65
N LEU A 393 -6.42 -10.72 -14.06
CA LEU A 393 -7.54 -11.38 -13.38
C LEU A 393 -6.96 -12.58 -12.62
N ARG A 394 -7.20 -12.67 -11.32
CA ARG A 394 -6.58 -13.67 -10.44
C ARG A 394 -7.64 -14.47 -9.68
N SER A 395 -7.56 -15.80 -9.76
CA SER A 395 -8.29 -16.77 -8.94
C SER A 395 -7.32 -17.48 -7.95
N PRO A 396 -7.79 -18.31 -7.00
CA PRO A 396 -6.88 -18.95 -6.03
C PRO A 396 -5.84 -19.88 -6.68
N GLU A 397 -6.29 -20.63 -7.69
CA GLU A 397 -5.46 -21.31 -8.68
C GLU A 397 -5.47 -20.37 -9.90
N PHE A 398 -4.43 -20.11 -10.65
CA PHE A 398 -4.49 -19.27 -11.86
C PHE A 398 -4.54 -17.74 -11.73
N LYS A 399 -3.69 -17.12 -12.56
CA LYS A 399 -3.66 -15.69 -12.83
C LYS A 399 -3.54 -15.45 -14.32
N TYR A 400 -4.50 -14.77 -14.92
CA TYR A 400 -4.51 -14.40 -16.32
C TYR A 400 -4.08 -12.94 -16.47
N VAL A 401 -2.96 -12.71 -17.14
CA VAL A 401 -2.41 -11.37 -17.36
C VAL A 401 -2.54 -11.03 -18.84
N ARG A 402 -3.31 -9.97 -19.13
CA ARG A 402 -3.49 -9.43 -20.48
C ARG A 402 -2.94 -8.02 -20.56
N GLY A 403 -2.08 -7.76 -21.54
CA GLY A 403 -1.70 -6.42 -21.93
C GLY A 403 -1.88 -6.18 -23.43
N ASP A 404 -1.56 -4.96 -23.87
CA ASP A 404 -1.70 -4.56 -25.28
C ASP A 404 -0.84 -5.40 -26.25
N ASP A 405 0.21 -6.03 -25.74
CA ASP A 405 1.18 -6.84 -26.48
C ASP A 405 0.98 -8.36 -26.34
N GLY A 406 -0.10 -8.79 -25.67
CA GLY A 406 -0.50 -10.20 -25.57
C GLY A 406 -0.97 -10.60 -24.18
N SER A 407 -1.21 -11.89 -23.99
CA SER A 407 -1.64 -12.45 -22.71
C SER A 407 -0.82 -13.68 -22.33
N ALA A 408 -0.88 -14.01 -21.05
CA ALA A 408 -0.31 -15.22 -20.46
C ALA A 408 -1.19 -15.66 -19.28
N LEU A 409 -1.26 -16.96 -19.05
CA LEU A 409 -1.90 -17.57 -17.89
C LEU A 409 -0.83 -18.24 -17.03
N TYR A 410 -0.83 -17.97 -15.74
CA TYR A 410 0.11 -18.56 -14.79
C TYR A 410 -0.64 -19.51 -13.87
N ALA A 411 -0.11 -20.72 -13.63
CA ALA A 411 -0.70 -21.68 -12.69
C ALA A 411 -0.07 -21.48 -11.30
N LEU A 412 -0.75 -20.72 -10.45
CA LEU A 412 -0.27 -20.34 -9.12
C LEU A 412 0.11 -21.57 -8.26
N PRO A 413 1.16 -21.45 -7.42
CA PRO A 413 1.92 -20.23 -7.11
C PRO A 413 3.07 -19.92 -8.10
N ASP A 414 3.23 -20.68 -9.19
CA ASP A 414 4.26 -20.40 -10.20
C ASP A 414 3.80 -19.30 -11.16
N GLU A 415 4.40 -18.12 -11.03
CA GLU A 415 4.18 -16.96 -11.91
C GLU A 415 5.29 -16.77 -12.97
N GLU A 416 6.30 -17.63 -13.01
CA GLU A 416 7.41 -17.49 -13.97
C GLU A 416 7.11 -18.21 -15.30
N ARG A 417 6.30 -19.27 -15.24
CA ARG A 417 6.00 -20.10 -16.41
C ARG A 417 4.60 -19.85 -16.98
N ASP A 418 4.55 -19.41 -18.23
CA ASP A 418 3.31 -19.36 -18.99
C ASP A 418 2.72 -20.77 -19.18
N ALA A 419 1.54 -20.98 -18.61
CA ALA A 419 0.79 -22.22 -18.59
C ALA A 419 -0.44 -22.17 -19.54
N THR A 420 -0.55 -21.15 -20.40
CA THR A 420 -1.69 -20.97 -21.33
C THR A 420 -1.96 -22.21 -22.17
N ASP A 421 -0.91 -22.79 -22.78
CA ASP A 421 -1.03 -23.97 -23.65
C ASP A 421 -1.53 -25.23 -22.90
N GLU A 422 -1.33 -25.28 -21.57
CA GLU A 422 -1.74 -26.41 -20.73
C GLU A 422 -3.17 -26.26 -20.20
N HIS A 423 -3.67 -25.03 -20.17
CA HIS A 423 -4.96 -24.66 -19.58
C HIS A 423 -5.77 -23.73 -20.51
N LEU A 424 -5.86 -24.10 -21.80
CA LEU A 424 -6.52 -23.27 -22.83
C LEU A 424 -7.96 -22.87 -22.49
N ASP A 425 -8.74 -23.79 -21.91
CA ASP A 425 -10.13 -23.52 -21.53
C ASP A 425 -10.20 -22.47 -20.40
N VAL A 426 -9.30 -22.58 -19.40
CA VAL A 426 -9.22 -21.62 -18.28
C VAL A 426 -8.78 -20.24 -18.79
N ALA A 427 -7.77 -20.19 -19.65
CA ALA A 427 -7.31 -18.94 -20.25
C ALA A 427 -8.43 -18.25 -21.06
N ALA A 428 -9.18 -19.02 -21.86
CA ALA A 428 -10.29 -18.49 -22.64
C ALA A 428 -11.44 -17.97 -21.75
N ASP A 429 -11.77 -18.69 -20.68
CA ASP A 429 -12.81 -18.28 -19.74
C ASP A 429 -12.42 -17.00 -18.98
N MET A 430 -11.17 -16.91 -18.50
CA MET A 430 -10.65 -15.71 -17.83
C MET A 430 -10.55 -14.51 -18.77
N ASP A 431 -10.16 -14.73 -20.03
CA ASP A 431 -10.14 -13.66 -21.04
C ASP A 431 -11.54 -13.14 -21.37
N ALA A 432 -12.53 -14.03 -21.48
CA ALA A 432 -13.91 -13.66 -21.73
C ALA A 432 -14.48 -12.83 -20.57
N GLU A 433 -14.27 -13.27 -19.33
CA GLU A 433 -14.69 -12.53 -18.14
C GLU A 433 -14.02 -11.15 -18.05
N LEU A 434 -12.69 -11.10 -18.23
CA LEU A 434 -11.97 -9.84 -18.20
C LEU A 434 -12.43 -8.89 -19.33
N SER A 435 -12.85 -9.42 -20.48
CA SER A 435 -13.41 -8.62 -21.57
C SER A 435 -14.77 -8.03 -21.20
N GLU A 436 -15.67 -8.83 -20.65
CA GLU A 436 -16.98 -8.35 -20.17
C GLU A 436 -16.83 -7.30 -19.07
N TRP A 437 -15.93 -7.53 -18.12
CA TRP A 437 -15.62 -6.58 -17.06
C TRP A 437 -15.05 -5.27 -17.64
N LEU A 438 -14.11 -5.34 -18.59
CA LEU A 438 -13.59 -4.14 -19.24
C LEU A 438 -14.66 -3.35 -19.98
N GLU A 439 -15.64 -4.00 -20.61
CA GLU A 439 -16.74 -3.33 -21.32
C GLU A 439 -17.76 -2.66 -20.38
N THR A 440 -17.78 -3.07 -19.11
CA THR A 440 -18.73 -2.60 -18.10
C THR A 440 -18.02 -1.73 -17.07
N ASP A 441 -17.47 -2.34 -16.03
CA ASP A 441 -16.86 -1.67 -14.88
C ASP A 441 -15.46 -1.11 -15.20
N GLY A 442 -14.76 -1.66 -16.18
CA GLY A 442 -13.42 -1.20 -16.54
C GLY A 442 -13.37 0.09 -17.34
N GLN A 443 -14.51 0.72 -17.64
CA GLN A 443 -14.56 1.97 -18.42
C GLN A 443 -14.21 3.20 -17.57
N PRO A 444 -13.43 4.16 -18.10
CA PRO A 444 -13.12 5.40 -17.40
C PRO A 444 -14.36 6.25 -17.15
N ILE A 445 -14.43 6.93 -16.00
CA ILE A 445 -15.54 7.81 -15.65
C ILE A 445 -15.68 8.99 -16.61
N GLU A 446 -14.56 9.47 -17.17
CA GLU A 446 -14.54 10.53 -18.17
C GLU A 446 -13.49 10.28 -19.24
N SER A 447 -13.71 10.88 -20.41
CA SER A 447 -12.73 10.85 -21.50
C SER A 447 -11.73 12.00 -21.33
N GLY A 448 -10.46 11.69 -21.06
CA GLY A 448 -9.41 12.70 -20.97
C GLY A 448 -8.27 12.28 -20.06
N ARG A 449 -7.17 13.05 -20.08
CA ARG A 449 -6.09 12.96 -19.10
C ARG A 449 -6.28 14.10 -18.10
N THR A 450 -6.24 13.76 -16.82
CA THR A 450 -6.19 14.74 -15.73
C THR A 450 -4.74 14.86 -15.29
N GLU A 451 -4.13 16.03 -15.52
CA GLU A 451 -2.74 16.29 -15.14
C GLU A 451 -2.65 16.65 -13.64
N GLY A 452 -1.55 16.25 -13.00
CA GLY A 452 -1.29 16.57 -11.61
C GLY A 452 -0.37 17.77 -11.47
N GLU A 453 -0.69 18.68 -10.55
CA GLU A 453 0.10 19.89 -10.32
C GLU A 453 1.07 19.72 -9.14
N PHE A 454 2.23 19.11 -9.41
CA PHE A 454 3.26 18.90 -8.39
C PHE A 454 4.16 20.13 -8.21
N THR A 455 4.30 20.59 -6.97
CA THR A 455 5.29 21.62 -6.59
C THR A 455 6.71 21.07 -6.64
N ASP A 456 7.72 21.94 -6.69
CA ASP A 456 9.13 21.52 -6.66
C ASP A 456 9.46 20.72 -5.39
N GLU A 457 8.90 21.13 -4.24
CA GLU A 457 9.07 20.44 -2.96
C GLU A 457 8.47 19.03 -2.97
N MET A 458 7.32 18.85 -3.60
CA MET A 458 6.70 17.53 -3.77
C MET A 458 7.55 16.64 -4.67
N LYS A 459 8.10 17.19 -5.77
CA LYS A 459 8.98 16.46 -6.69
C LYS A 459 10.29 16.05 -6.01
N ASP A 460 10.91 16.95 -5.25
CA ASP A 460 12.11 16.66 -4.48
C ASP A 460 11.85 15.50 -3.49
N GLN A 461 10.69 15.48 -2.83
CA GLN A 461 10.34 14.38 -1.95
C GLN A 461 10.09 13.07 -2.69
N LEU A 462 9.34 13.09 -3.80
CA LEU A 462 9.15 11.89 -4.63
C LEU A 462 10.50 11.37 -5.15
N SER A 463 11.45 12.26 -5.39
CA SER A 463 12.81 11.89 -5.75
C SER A 463 13.55 11.21 -4.60
N ASP A 464 13.50 11.78 -3.39
CA ASP A 464 14.06 11.20 -2.16
C ASP A 464 13.46 9.81 -1.85
N LEU A 465 12.17 9.60 -2.16
CA LEU A 465 11.47 8.32 -2.03
C LEU A 465 11.78 7.36 -3.20
N GLY A 466 12.48 7.79 -4.24
CA GLY A 466 12.80 6.96 -5.40
C GLY A 466 11.61 6.70 -6.33
N TYR A 467 10.57 7.55 -6.28
CA TYR A 467 9.49 7.61 -7.27
C TYR A 467 9.87 8.43 -8.49
N LEU A 468 10.74 9.43 -8.33
CA LEU A 468 11.36 10.20 -9.40
C LEU A 468 12.87 9.98 -9.32
N VAL A 469 13.54 9.77 -10.44
CA VAL A 469 15.01 9.85 -10.49
C VAL A 469 15.27 10.60 -11.78
N GLU A 470 15.80 11.81 -11.70
CA GLU A 470 16.05 12.67 -12.87
C GLU A 470 17.06 12.06 -13.85
#